data_AF-A0A6G1RH93-F1
#
_entry.id   AF-A0A6G1RH93-F1
#
_cell.length_a   1.000
_cell.length_b   1.000
_cell.length_c   1.000
_cell.angle_alpha   90.00
_cell.angle_beta   90.00
_cell.angle_gamma   90.00
#
_symmetry.space_group_name_H-M   'P 1'
#
loop_
_entity.id
_entity.type
_entity.pdbx_description
1 polymer ?
#
loop_
_entity_poly.entity_id
_entity_poly.type
_entity_poly.pdbx_seq_one_letter_code
_entity_poly.pdbx_strand_id
1 'polypeptide(L)'
;VAARQEQVITMPALPLDELQLTERDPKTGKLRTLPALHPEIKADRSFVLYRPPPVVRDPALVEEFLERAKFIADDLNWLLALPHDKFWCQVIFDETLQKCLDSYLSNAPRKFDTLLDCHPGVSDMQRCLHRSVFLTFLRMSTHKESKDHFITPSVFGEIIYNNFLFDIPKILDLCVLFGKGNGLLLQKMIENIFTQQPSYFSDLDETLPTVLQVFNNILHKCGLQCEGASAEPQRLEERVNVTPGNMPLQELKDVVLYLCDTCTTIWAFLDVFPPACQTFQKHEFCYRLASFYELAIPELESAIKRRHYEDNSVFADLWRRISHSRKKMIEAFHILINRVCLQPILESRYWHLGCVEPASYLIVIVVEIVSSLPISWRK
;
A
#
# COMPACT_ATOMS: atom_id res chain seq x y z
N VAL A 1 -20.00 -41.06 50.46
CA VAL A 1 -20.77 -40.46 49.34
C VAL A 1 -19.79 -39.64 48.52
N ALA A 2 -19.26 -40.21 47.44
CA ALA A 2 -18.27 -39.56 46.58
C ALA A 2 -19.03 -38.72 45.53
N ALA A 3 -18.88 -37.41 45.58
CA ALA A 3 -19.40 -36.51 44.57
C ALA A 3 -18.57 -36.67 43.28
N ARG A 4 -19.17 -37.26 42.25
CA ARG A 4 -18.64 -37.22 40.88
C ARG A 4 -18.75 -35.78 40.39
N GLN A 5 -17.62 -35.10 40.24
CA GLN A 5 -17.53 -33.89 39.44
C GLN A 5 -17.81 -34.29 37.99
N GLU A 6 -18.94 -33.87 37.44
CA GLU A 6 -19.19 -33.89 36.00
C GLU A 6 -18.18 -32.93 35.34
N GLN A 7 -17.11 -33.50 34.79
CA GLN A 7 -16.27 -32.80 33.83
C GLN A 7 -17.14 -32.53 32.60
N VAL A 8 -17.64 -31.30 32.47
CA VAL A 8 -18.19 -30.79 31.21
C VAL A 8 -17.01 -30.77 30.23
N ILE A 9 -16.93 -31.80 29.38
CA ILE A 9 -16.00 -31.84 28.26
C ILE A 9 -16.49 -30.75 27.29
N THR A 10 -15.96 -29.54 27.41
CA THR A 10 -16.10 -28.52 26.37
C THR A 10 -15.41 -29.05 25.13
N MET A 11 -16.19 -29.42 24.10
CA MET A 11 -15.63 -29.80 22.81
C MET A 11 -14.75 -28.65 22.30
N PRO A 12 -13.56 -28.95 21.73
CA PRO A 12 -12.73 -27.91 21.16
C PRO A 12 -13.49 -27.18 20.05
N ALA A 13 -13.39 -25.85 20.02
CA ALA A 13 -13.97 -25.06 18.95
C ALA A 13 -13.35 -25.48 17.61
N LEU A 14 -14.20 -25.74 16.62
CA LEU A 14 -13.78 -26.08 15.26
C LEU A 14 -13.45 -24.79 14.48
N PRO A 15 -12.44 -24.81 13.59
CA PRO A 15 -12.18 -23.70 12.70
C PRO A 15 -13.35 -23.50 11.71
N LEU A 16 -13.55 -22.27 11.26
CA LEU A 16 -14.70 -21.90 10.41
C LEU A 16 -14.72 -22.68 9.08
N ASP A 17 -13.56 -22.97 8.51
CA ASP A 17 -13.41 -23.74 7.27
C ASP A 17 -13.83 -25.21 7.39
N GLU A 18 -13.84 -25.77 8.60
CA GLU A 18 -14.31 -27.14 8.85
C GLU A 18 -15.74 -27.18 9.41
N LEU A 19 -16.26 -26.03 9.83
CA LEU A 19 -17.58 -25.93 10.46
C LEU A 19 -18.69 -26.22 9.45
N GLN A 20 -19.69 -26.98 9.89
CA GLN A 20 -20.88 -27.31 9.12
C GLN A 20 -22.12 -26.74 9.82
N LEU A 21 -22.97 -26.05 9.06
CA LEU A 21 -24.23 -25.48 9.52
C LEU A 21 -25.39 -26.35 9.04
N THR A 22 -26.24 -26.79 9.96
CA THR A 22 -27.47 -27.51 9.62
C THR A 22 -28.64 -26.53 9.64
N GLU A 23 -29.27 -26.37 8.48
CA GLU A 23 -30.43 -25.52 8.29
C GLU A 23 -31.60 -26.32 7.73
N ARG A 24 -32.81 -25.78 7.87
CA ARG A 24 -34.03 -26.41 7.34
C ARG A 24 -34.36 -25.76 6.00
N ASP A 25 -34.31 -26.56 4.94
CA ASP A 25 -34.59 -26.09 3.59
C ASP A 25 -36.02 -25.50 3.53
N PRO A 26 -36.19 -24.22 3.17
CA PRO A 26 -37.48 -23.57 3.14
C PRO A 26 -38.42 -24.15 2.05
N LYS A 27 -37.89 -24.80 1.00
CA LYS A 27 -38.69 -25.39 -0.08
C LYS A 27 -39.13 -26.82 0.23
N THR A 28 -38.26 -27.63 0.85
CA THR A 28 -38.52 -29.07 1.08
C THR A 28 -38.80 -29.43 2.54
N GLY A 29 -38.53 -28.54 3.48
CA GLY A 29 -38.69 -28.74 4.92
C GLY A 29 -37.70 -29.74 5.55
N LYS A 30 -36.79 -30.31 4.75
CA LYS A 30 -35.75 -31.26 5.19
C LYS A 30 -34.55 -30.51 5.76
N LEU A 31 -33.84 -31.17 6.67
CA LEU A 31 -32.57 -30.67 7.17
C LEU A 31 -31.50 -30.84 6.09
N ARG A 32 -30.81 -29.75 5.76
CA ARG A 32 -29.64 -29.70 4.86
C ARG A 32 -28.45 -29.26 5.71
N THR A 33 -27.31 -29.90 5.48
CA THR A 33 -26.04 -29.48 6.08
C THR A 33 -25.19 -28.81 5.01
N LEU A 34 -24.68 -27.63 5.32
CA LEU A 34 -23.84 -26.80 4.45
C LEU A 34 -22.53 -26.46 5.15
N PRO A 35 -21.43 -26.26 4.41
CA PRO A 35 -20.24 -25.65 4.98
C PRO A 35 -20.58 -24.25 5.51
N ALA A 36 -19.97 -23.83 6.61
CA ALA A 36 -20.22 -22.52 7.20
C ALA A 36 -19.80 -21.37 6.26
N LEU A 37 -18.82 -21.62 5.39
CA LEU A 37 -18.48 -20.76 4.26
C LEU A 37 -19.26 -21.21 3.02
N HIS A 38 -20.38 -20.55 2.72
CA HIS A 38 -21.20 -20.87 1.55
C HIS A 38 -21.79 -19.60 0.90
N PRO A 39 -21.85 -19.52 -0.44
CA PRO A 39 -22.41 -18.35 -1.14
C PRO A 39 -23.85 -18.02 -0.76
N GLU A 40 -24.67 -19.02 -0.44
CA GLU A 40 -26.08 -18.82 -0.03
C GLU A 40 -26.22 -18.12 1.35
N ILE A 41 -25.16 -18.07 2.16
CA ILE A 41 -25.17 -17.44 3.50
C ILE A 41 -24.89 -15.93 3.42
N LYS A 42 -24.23 -15.47 2.36
CA LYS A 42 -24.00 -14.05 2.09
C LYS A 42 -25.33 -13.29 2.11
N ALA A 43 -25.36 -12.13 2.74
CA ALA A 43 -26.54 -11.28 2.69
C ALA A 43 -26.64 -10.57 1.33
N ASP A 44 -27.88 -10.43 0.84
CA ASP A 44 -28.18 -9.65 -0.36
C ASP A 44 -28.10 -8.15 -0.06
N ARG A 45 -26.86 -7.64 -0.06
CA ARG A 45 -26.52 -6.23 0.12
C ARG A 45 -25.53 -5.84 -0.97
N SER A 46 -25.68 -4.63 -1.48
CA SER A 46 -24.82 -4.09 -2.54
C SER A 46 -24.02 -2.91 -2.01
N PHE A 47 -22.71 -2.99 -2.12
CA PHE A 47 -21.80 -1.92 -1.70
C PHE A 47 -21.52 -0.97 -2.87
N VAL A 48 -21.77 0.32 -2.65
CA VAL A 48 -21.51 1.36 -3.67
C VAL A 48 -20.05 1.76 -3.72
N LEU A 49 -19.55 2.14 -4.90
CA LEU A 49 -18.16 2.56 -5.07
C LEU A 49 -17.91 3.93 -4.42
N TYR A 50 -16.77 4.07 -3.76
CA TYR A 50 -16.31 5.34 -3.21
C TYR A 50 -15.94 6.33 -4.32
N ARG A 51 -16.27 7.60 -4.10
CA ARG A 51 -15.75 8.73 -4.87
C ARG A 51 -15.16 9.77 -3.91
N PRO A 52 -14.02 10.40 -4.24
CA PRO A 52 -13.41 11.41 -3.40
C PRO A 52 -14.30 12.64 -3.27
N PRO A 53 -14.12 13.45 -2.20
CA PRO A 53 -14.83 14.71 -2.07
C PRO A 53 -14.50 15.65 -3.24
N PRO A 54 -15.44 16.53 -3.63
CA PRO A 54 -15.23 17.44 -4.74
C PRO A 54 -14.11 18.44 -4.42
N VAL A 55 -13.31 18.76 -5.44
CA VAL A 55 -12.27 19.80 -5.36
C VAL A 55 -12.89 21.20 -5.40
N VAL A 56 -14.15 21.33 -5.85
CA VAL A 56 -14.87 22.61 -5.90
C VAL A 56 -15.90 22.67 -4.78
N ARG A 57 -16.06 23.84 -4.16
CA ARG A 57 -17.07 24.10 -3.11
C ARG A 57 -18.47 24.31 -3.71
N ASP A 58 -18.94 23.35 -4.49
CA ASP A 58 -20.32 23.29 -4.96
C ASP A 58 -21.17 22.54 -3.92
N PRO A 59 -22.19 23.18 -3.30
CA PRO A 59 -23.06 22.52 -2.34
C PRO A 59 -23.69 21.22 -2.85
N ALA A 60 -24.08 21.16 -4.13
CA ALA A 60 -24.71 19.98 -4.70
C ALA A 60 -23.74 18.79 -4.79
N LEU A 61 -22.49 19.05 -5.19
CA LEU A 61 -21.45 18.02 -5.25
C LEU A 61 -21.04 17.54 -3.85
N VAL A 62 -21.05 18.44 -2.86
CA VAL A 62 -20.77 18.09 -1.47
C VAL A 62 -21.88 17.21 -0.91
N GLU A 63 -23.15 17.52 -1.19
CA GLU A 63 -24.30 16.71 -0.79
C GLU A 63 -24.26 15.31 -1.44
N GLU A 64 -23.98 15.21 -2.75
CA GLU A 64 -23.80 13.92 -3.43
C GLU A 64 -22.71 13.07 -2.77
N PHE A 65 -21.56 13.68 -2.45
CA PHE A 65 -20.48 12.99 -1.76
C PHE A 65 -20.93 12.49 -0.39
N LEU A 66 -21.60 13.34 0.42
CA LEU A 66 -22.02 12.99 1.78
C LEU A 66 -23.05 11.86 1.79
N GLU A 67 -24.03 11.90 0.88
CA GLU A 67 -25.03 10.84 0.74
C GLU A 67 -24.37 9.50 0.38
N ARG A 68 -23.50 9.49 -0.65
CA ARG A 68 -22.80 8.28 -1.05
C ARG A 68 -21.88 7.74 0.05
N ALA A 69 -21.11 8.62 0.67
CA ALA A 69 -20.21 8.27 1.76
C ALA A 69 -20.99 7.69 2.96
N LYS A 70 -22.20 8.20 3.21
CA LYS A 70 -23.07 7.66 4.26
C LYS A 70 -23.52 6.24 3.96
N PHE A 71 -23.94 5.92 2.73
CA PHE A 71 -24.26 4.53 2.36
C PHE A 71 -23.09 3.59 2.62
N ILE A 72 -21.88 3.97 2.19
CA ILE A 72 -20.67 3.17 2.44
C ILE A 72 -20.41 3.03 3.95
N ALA A 73 -20.53 4.11 4.72
CA ALA A 73 -20.30 4.08 6.16
C ALA A 73 -21.31 3.15 6.88
N ASP A 74 -22.60 3.26 6.55
CA ASP A 74 -23.66 2.44 7.11
C ASP A 74 -23.45 0.95 6.75
N ASP A 75 -23.04 0.67 5.51
CA ASP A 75 -22.78 -0.68 5.05
C ASP A 75 -21.54 -1.31 5.67
N LEU A 76 -20.45 -0.55 5.83
CA LEU A 76 -19.26 -1.02 6.52
C LEU A 76 -19.50 -1.19 8.03
N ASN A 77 -20.31 -0.33 8.65
CA ASN A 77 -20.70 -0.48 10.05
C ASN A 77 -21.53 -1.75 10.27
N TRP A 78 -22.46 -2.04 9.36
CA TRP A 78 -23.21 -3.30 9.35
C TRP A 78 -22.28 -4.50 9.16
N LEU A 79 -21.35 -4.44 8.21
CA LEU A 79 -20.39 -5.51 7.93
C LEU A 79 -19.54 -5.82 9.18
N LEU A 80 -19.03 -4.78 9.85
CA LEU A 80 -18.25 -4.92 11.08
C LEU A 80 -19.07 -5.46 12.26
N ALA A 81 -20.39 -5.26 12.26
CA ALA A 81 -21.29 -5.81 13.26
C ALA A 81 -21.66 -7.29 13.01
N LEU A 82 -21.36 -7.84 11.84
CA LEU A 82 -21.66 -9.24 11.55
C LEU A 82 -20.86 -10.20 12.44
N PRO A 83 -21.45 -11.36 12.82
CA PRO A 83 -20.72 -12.50 13.36
C PRO A 83 -19.59 -12.97 12.43
N HIS A 84 -18.59 -13.66 12.98
CA HIS A 84 -17.38 -14.08 12.27
C HIS A 84 -17.66 -14.88 10.99
N ASP A 85 -18.53 -15.89 11.05
CA ASP A 85 -18.95 -16.72 9.92
C ASP A 85 -19.60 -15.88 8.81
N LYS A 86 -20.57 -15.03 9.18
CA LYS A 86 -21.31 -14.19 8.23
C LYS A 86 -20.44 -13.10 7.62
N PHE A 87 -19.51 -12.53 8.39
CA PHE A 87 -18.54 -11.58 7.91
C PHE A 87 -17.67 -12.20 6.81
N TRP A 88 -17.11 -13.39 7.06
CA TRP A 88 -16.28 -14.09 6.07
C TRP A 88 -17.07 -14.51 4.84
N CYS A 89 -18.32 -14.97 4.98
CA CYS A 89 -19.19 -15.21 3.83
C CYS A 89 -19.41 -13.94 3.00
N GLN A 90 -19.65 -12.79 3.63
CA GLN A 90 -19.81 -11.54 2.89
C GLN A 90 -18.52 -11.15 2.18
N VAL A 91 -17.38 -11.20 2.87
CA VAL A 91 -16.07 -10.80 2.32
C VAL A 91 -15.66 -11.65 1.13
N ILE A 92 -15.89 -12.97 1.19
CA ILE A 92 -15.47 -13.93 0.17
C ILE A 92 -16.40 -13.88 -1.04
N PHE A 93 -17.72 -13.86 -0.82
CA PHE A 93 -18.70 -14.06 -1.89
C PHE A 93 -19.32 -12.76 -2.41
N ASP A 94 -18.95 -11.60 -1.86
CA ASP A 94 -19.43 -10.30 -2.32
C ASP A 94 -18.39 -9.49 -3.08
N GLU A 95 -18.41 -9.61 -4.40
CA GLU A 95 -17.57 -8.79 -5.27
C GLU A 95 -17.82 -7.28 -5.13
N THR A 96 -19.05 -6.86 -4.78
CA THR A 96 -19.35 -5.43 -4.65
C THR A 96 -18.61 -4.82 -3.46
N LEU A 97 -18.44 -5.59 -2.39
CA LEU A 97 -17.67 -5.20 -1.22
C LEU A 97 -16.20 -5.00 -1.58
N GLN A 98 -15.56 -5.95 -2.27
CA GLN A 98 -14.17 -5.79 -2.71
C GLN A 98 -14.01 -4.56 -3.61
N LYS A 99 -14.86 -4.40 -4.62
CA LYS A 99 -14.84 -3.21 -5.52
C LYS A 99 -15.01 -1.90 -4.74
N CYS A 100 -15.85 -1.88 -3.70
CA CYS A 100 -16.02 -0.73 -2.81
C CYS A 100 -14.72 -0.43 -2.04
N LEU A 101 -14.10 -1.42 -1.39
CA LEU A 101 -12.85 -1.23 -0.66
C LEU A 101 -11.71 -0.78 -1.58
N ASP A 102 -11.60 -1.36 -2.78
CA ASP A 102 -10.61 -1.01 -3.80
C ASP A 102 -10.78 0.43 -4.27
N SER A 103 -12.02 0.83 -4.53
CA SER A 103 -12.33 2.22 -4.92
C SER A 103 -11.98 3.22 -3.82
N TYR A 104 -12.10 2.83 -2.54
CA TYR A 104 -11.68 3.67 -1.43
C TYR A 104 -10.15 3.76 -1.34
N LEU A 105 -9.43 2.64 -1.35
CA LEU A 105 -7.97 2.63 -1.26
C LEU A 105 -7.33 3.43 -2.40
N SER A 106 -7.80 3.23 -3.63
CA SER A 106 -7.28 3.93 -4.80
C SER A 106 -7.59 5.44 -4.79
N ASN A 107 -8.77 5.87 -4.34
CA ASN A 107 -9.21 7.26 -4.51
C ASN A 107 -9.28 8.10 -3.23
N ALA A 108 -9.09 7.52 -2.04
CA ALA A 108 -9.10 8.29 -0.80
C ALA A 108 -7.98 9.33 -0.80
N PRO A 109 -8.23 10.61 -0.46
CA PRO A 109 -7.18 11.60 -0.48
C PRO A 109 -6.12 11.29 0.58
N ARG A 110 -4.85 11.33 0.18
CA ARG A 110 -3.70 11.11 1.07
C ARG A 110 -3.43 12.38 1.88
N LYS A 111 -2.77 12.22 3.03
CA LYS A 111 -2.48 13.34 3.96
C LYS A 111 -1.59 14.43 3.35
N PHE A 112 -0.81 14.10 2.32
CA PHE A 112 0.05 15.03 1.60
C PHE A 112 -0.61 15.63 0.36
N ASP A 113 -1.83 15.21 0.01
CA ASP A 113 -2.59 15.85 -1.06
C ASP A 113 -3.03 17.24 -0.62
N THR A 114 -3.20 18.13 -1.58
CA THR A 114 -3.72 19.48 -1.31
C THR A 114 -5.19 19.35 -0.94
N LEU A 115 -5.45 19.14 0.35
CA LEU A 115 -6.77 19.21 0.92
C LEU A 115 -7.15 20.69 1.05
N LEU A 116 -8.15 21.11 0.28
CA LEU A 116 -8.84 22.38 0.53
C LEU A 116 -9.45 22.37 1.93
N ASP A 117 -9.72 23.53 2.52
CA ASP A 117 -10.52 23.56 3.75
C ASP A 117 -11.90 22.98 3.44
N CYS A 118 -12.07 21.72 3.81
CA CYS A 118 -13.28 20.96 3.60
C CYS A 118 -14.33 21.38 4.63
N HIS A 119 -15.60 21.42 4.20
CA HIS A 119 -16.73 21.60 5.09
C HIS A 119 -16.63 20.61 6.28
N PRO A 120 -16.92 21.01 7.54
CA PRO A 120 -16.72 20.16 8.71
C PRO A 120 -17.37 18.77 8.58
N GLY A 121 -18.60 18.70 8.02
CA GLY A 121 -19.29 17.44 7.77
C GLY A 121 -18.56 16.49 6.80
N VAL A 122 -17.81 17.01 5.83
CA VAL A 122 -16.98 16.18 4.93
C VAL A 122 -15.81 15.59 5.71
N SER A 123 -15.13 16.39 6.55
CA SER A 123 -14.01 15.90 7.35
C SER A 123 -14.43 14.80 8.33
N ASP A 124 -15.58 14.97 8.99
CA ASP A 124 -16.11 13.98 9.91
C ASP A 124 -16.51 12.68 9.20
N MET A 125 -17.17 12.79 8.04
CA MET A 125 -17.53 11.63 7.23
C MET A 125 -16.29 10.89 6.72
N GLN A 126 -15.27 11.61 6.23
CA GLN A 126 -14.00 11.01 5.82
C GLN A 126 -13.32 10.29 6.99
N ARG A 127 -13.33 10.86 8.19
CA ARG A 127 -12.79 10.21 9.39
C ARG A 127 -13.55 8.93 9.73
N CYS A 128 -14.88 8.95 9.59
CA CYS A 128 -15.72 7.78 9.81
C CYS A 128 -15.38 6.66 8.81
N LEU A 129 -15.35 6.98 7.51
CA LEU A 129 -14.98 6.01 6.47
C LEU A 129 -13.56 5.47 6.66
N HIS A 130 -12.59 6.35 6.92
CA HIS A 130 -11.20 5.97 7.16
C HIS A 130 -11.09 4.97 8.30
N ARG A 131 -11.82 5.18 9.39
CA ARG A 131 -11.88 4.23 10.51
C ARG A 131 -12.53 2.91 10.10
N SER A 132 -13.71 2.94 9.47
CA SER A 132 -14.45 1.72 9.13
C SER A 132 -13.68 0.86 8.12
N VAL A 133 -13.09 1.46 7.09
CA VAL A 133 -12.25 0.74 6.12
C VAL A 133 -11.04 0.09 6.79
N PHE A 134 -10.32 0.82 7.66
CA PHE A 134 -9.19 0.25 8.39
C PHE A 134 -9.60 -0.95 9.24
N LEU A 135 -10.71 -0.84 9.98
CA LEU A 135 -11.21 -1.94 10.83
C LEU A 135 -11.67 -3.15 10.00
N THR A 136 -12.23 -2.92 8.81
CA THR A 136 -12.60 -4.01 7.89
C THR A 136 -11.36 -4.77 7.45
N PHE A 137 -10.31 -4.08 6.98
CA PHE A 137 -9.05 -4.71 6.61
C PHE A 137 -8.33 -5.36 7.79
N LEU A 138 -8.40 -4.76 8.98
CA LEU A 138 -7.87 -5.37 10.22
C LEU A 138 -8.54 -6.72 10.47
N ARG A 139 -9.87 -6.80 10.40
CA ARG A 139 -10.61 -8.04 10.57
C ARG A 139 -10.27 -9.07 9.49
N MET A 140 -10.21 -8.65 8.22
CA MET A 140 -9.80 -9.50 7.08
C MET A 140 -8.35 -10.02 7.20
N SER A 141 -7.47 -9.26 7.85
CA SER A 141 -6.08 -9.68 8.07
C SER A 141 -5.89 -10.58 9.30
N THR A 142 -6.96 -10.86 10.06
CA THR A 142 -6.91 -11.57 11.34
C THR A 142 -7.52 -12.97 11.20
N HIS A 143 -6.69 -13.99 11.01
CA HIS A 143 -7.15 -15.38 10.88
C HIS A 143 -7.74 -15.97 12.19
N LYS A 144 -7.51 -15.30 13.32
CA LYS A 144 -7.99 -15.72 14.65
C LYS A 144 -8.59 -14.53 15.41
N GLU A 145 -9.89 -14.30 15.24
CA GLU A 145 -10.63 -13.22 15.90
C GLU A 145 -10.81 -13.49 17.41
N SER A 146 -10.96 -14.76 17.80
CA SER A 146 -11.03 -15.17 19.21
C SER A 146 -10.63 -16.65 19.39
N LYS A 147 -10.85 -17.22 20.58
CA LYS A 147 -10.59 -18.66 20.82
C LYS A 147 -11.57 -19.57 20.07
N ASP A 148 -12.79 -19.09 19.86
CA ASP A 148 -13.89 -19.85 19.26
C ASP A 148 -14.14 -19.47 17.80
N HIS A 149 -13.56 -18.36 17.35
CA HIS A 149 -13.73 -17.81 16.00
C HIS A 149 -12.36 -17.66 15.34
N PHE A 150 -12.01 -18.63 14.51
CA PHE A 150 -10.75 -18.66 13.77
C PHE A 150 -10.89 -19.48 12.48
N ILE A 151 -9.97 -19.27 11.56
CA ILE A 151 -9.79 -20.03 10.32
C ILE A 151 -8.44 -20.72 10.40
N THR A 152 -8.35 -21.95 9.89
CA THR A 152 -7.08 -22.67 9.77
C THR A 152 -6.07 -21.82 8.99
N PRO A 153 -4.83 -21.61 9.49
CA PRO A 153 -3.93 -20.61 8.89
C PRO A 153 -3.61 -20.81 7.40
N SER A 154 -3.45 -22.06 6.94
CA SER A 154 -3.23 -22.37 5.52
C SER A 154 -4.45 -22.02 4.67
N VAL A 155 -5.65 -22.38 5.13
CA VAL A 155 -6.91 -22.09 4.42
C VAL A 155 -7.17 -20.59 4.41
N PHE A 156 -6.87 -19.88 5.50
CA PHE A 156 -6.92 -18.41 5.54
C PHE A 156 -6.01 -17.80 4.46
N GLY A 157 -4.77 -18.29 4.34
CA GLY A 157 -3.83 -17.85 3.30
C GLY A 157 -4.35 -18.07 1.88
N GLU A 158 -5.01 -19.20 1.63
CA GLU A 158 -5.68 -19.48 0.35
C GLU A 158 -6.88 -18.55 0.12
N ILE A 159 -7.71 -18.32 1.14
CA ILE A 159 -8.88 -17.45 1.05
C ILE A 159 -8.46 -16.02 0.66
N ILE A 160 -7.49 -15.43 1.36
CA ILE A 160 -7.11 -14.04 1.12
C ILE A 160 -6.49 -13.82 -0.26
N TYR A 161 -5.78 -14.84 -0.76
CA TYR A 161 -5.08 -14.81 -2.04
C TYR A 161 -6.03 -15.06 -3.21
N ASN A 162 -6.74 -16.20 -3.18
CA ASN A 162 -7.55 -16.67 -4.31
C ASN A 162 -8.80 -15.82 -4.55
N ASN A 163 -9.27 -15.11 -3.52
CA ASN A 163 -10.41 -14.21 -3.64
C ASN A 163 -10.01 -12.73 -3.80
N PHE A 164 -8.73 -12.45 -4.06
CA PHE A 164 -8.21 -11.08 -4.29
C PHE A 164 -8.51 -10.10 -3.14
N LEU A 165 -8.61 -10.61 -1.90
CA LEU A 165 -8.91 -9.80 -0.72
C LEU A 165 -7.75 -8.85 -0.39
N PHE A 166 -6.53 -9.28 -0.71
CA PHE A 166 -5.32 -8.46 -0.70
C PHE A 166 -4.53 -8.69 -1.97
N ASP A 167 -3.89 -7.62 -2.43
CA ASP A 167 -2.88 -7.60 -3.50
C ASP A 167 -1.80 -6.57 -3.10
N ILE A 168 -0.69 -6.54 -3.83
CA ILE A 168 0.42 -5.62 -3.52
C ILE A 168 -0.02 -4.14 -3.59
N PRO A 169 -0.74 -3.66 -4.63
CA PRO A 169 -1.27 -2.29 -4.64
C PRO A 169 -2.12 -1.94 -3.41
N LYS A 170 -3.04 -2.80 -2.98
CA LYS A 170 -3.86 -2.62 -1.77
C LYS A 170 -2.98 -2.49 -0.53
N ILE A 171 -1.96 -3.33 -0.40
CA ILE A 171 -1.03 -3.31 0.74
C ILE A 171 -0.24 -2.00 0.77
N LEU A 172 0.25 -1.53 -0.39
CA LEU A 172 0.92 -0.23 -0.51
C LEU A 172 -0.02 0.92 -0.09
N ASP A 173 -1.26 0.89 -0.56
CA ASP A 173 -2.28 1.88 -0.21
C ASP A 173 -2.63 1.85 1.29
N LEU A 174 -2.76 0.66 1.88
CA LEU A 174 -2.97 0.50 3.32
C LEU A 174 -1.85 1.14 4.13
N CYS A 175 -0.58 0.91 3.74
CA CYS A 175 0.60 1.49 4.38
C CYS A 175 0.60 3.01 4.33
N VAL A 176 0.37 3.62 3.16
CA VAL A 176 0.40 5.08 3.02
C VAL A 176 -0.78 5.77 3.68
N LEU A 177 -1.98 5.16 3.67
CA LEU A 177 -3.19 5.71 4.29
C LEU A 177 -3.16 5.59 5.82
N PHE A 178 -2.82 4.40 6.33
CA PHE A 178 -3.02 4.04 7.74
C PHE A 178 -1.75 3.92 8.57
N GLY A 179 -0.56 3.89 7.95
CA GLY A 179 0.71 3.71 8.67
C GLY A 179 0.99 4.82 9.69
N LYS A 180 0.74 6.07 9.32
CA LYS A 180 0.87 7.21 10.25
C LYS A 180 -0.28 7.22 11.27
N GLY A 181 -0.02 6.68 12.45
CA GLY A 181 -0.93 6.64 13.60
C GLY A 181 -1.25 5.21 14.07
N ASN A 182 -1.34 4.26 13.14
CA ASN A 182 -1.65 2.85 13.44
C ASN A 182 -0.49 1.89 13.10
N GLY A 183 0.74 2.39 12.94
CA GLY A 183 1.89 1.64 12.41
C GLY A 183 2.10 0.26 13.03
N LEU A 184 2.07 0.14 14.36
CA LEU A 184 2.26 -1.15 15.04
C LEU A 184 1.15 -2.17 14.74
N LEU A 185 -0.10 -1.70 14.63
CA LEU A 185 -1.22 -2.58 14.34
C LEU A 185 -1.19 -2.98 12.87
N LEU A 186 -0.94 -2.02 11.97
CA LEU A 186 -0.81 -2.28 10.55
C LEU A 186 0.36 -3.21 10.24
N GLN A 187 1.50 -3.04 10.92
CA GLN A 187 2.63 -3.96 10.81
C GLN A 187 2.19 -5.40 11.11
N LYS A 188 1.45 -5.64 12.20
CA LYS A 188 0.93 -6.97 12.52
C LYS A 188 -0.03 -7.51 11.46
N MET A 189 -0.87 -6.64 10.88
CA MET A 189 -1.77 -7.03 9.79
C MET A 189 -0.98 -7.52 8.59
N ILE A 190 -0.02 -6.73 8.11
CA ILE A 190 0.79 -7.06 6.93
C ILE A 190 1.69 -8.28 7.22
N GLU A 191 2.33 -8.35 8.38
CA GLU A 191 3.11 -9.52 8.80
C GLU A 191 2.26 -10.79 8.81
N ASN A 192 1.03 -10.75 9.35
CA ASN A 192 0.17 -11.92 9.33
C ASN A 192 -0.22 -12.33 7.90
N ILE A 193 -0.54 -11.37 7.01
CA ILE A 193 -0.85 -11.64 5.60
C ILE A 193 0.32 -12.37 4.92
N PHE A 194 1.54 -11.80 4.97
CA PHE A 194 2.72 -12.39 4.34
C PHE A 194 3.17 -13.71 5.00
N THR A 195 2.91 -13.89 6.30
CA THR A 195 3.25 -15.14 7.01
C THR A 195 2.32 -16.27 6.61
N GLN A 196 1.00 -16.02 6.58
CA GLN A 196 0.03 -17.06 6.22
C GLN A 196 -0.05 -17.31 4.71
N GLN A 197 0.35 -16.32 3.91
CA GLN A 197 0.44 -16.45 2.45
C GLN A 197 1.78 -15.89 1.93
N PRO A 198 2.82 -16.74 1.84
CA PRO A 198 4.13 -16.31 1.36
C PRO A 198 4.17 -15.92 -0.13
N SER A 199 3.20 -16.32 -0.95
CA SER A 199 3.17 -15.99 -2.39
C SER A 199 3.13 -14.48 -2.65
N TYR A 200 2.66 -13.67 -1.68
CA TYR A 200 2.76 -12.21 -1.79
C TYR A 200 4.21 -11.69 -1.88
N PHE A 201 5.22 -12.44 -1.43
CA PHE A 201 6.62 -12.08 -1.70
C PHE A 201 6.98 -12.22 -3.18
N SER A 202 6.41 -13.21 -3.87
CA SER A 202 6.56 -13.39 -5.32
C SER A 202 5.82 -12.28 -6.07
N ASP A 203 4.58 -11.97 -5.69
CA ASP A 203 3.82 -10.85 -6.28
C ASP A 203 4.56 -9.52 -6.11
N LEU A 204 5.19 -9.31 -4.95
CA LEU A 204 6.01 -8.13 -4.70
C LEU A 204 7.24 -8.10 -5.64
N ASP A 205 7.91 -9.24 -5.81
CA ASP A 205 9.06 -9.38 -6.70
C ASP A 205 8.68 -9.07 -8.16
N GLU A 206 7.51 -9.52 -8.60
CA GLU A 206 6.94 -9.25 -9.93
C GLU A 206 6.47 -7.79 -10.10
N THR A 207 6.03 -7.15 -9.02
CA THR A 207 5.55 -5.76 -9.02
C THR A 207 6.70 -4.74 -9.08
N LEU A 208 7.87 -5.07 -8.50
CA LEU A 208 9.00 -4.14 -8.38
C LEU A 208 9.54 -3.58 -9.70
N PRO A 209 9.67 -4.36 -10.80
CA PRO A 209 10.03 -3.82 -12.11
C PRO A 209 9.10 -2.69 -12.56
N THR A 210 7.79 -2.82 -12.32
CA THR A 210 6.81 -1.78 -12.63
C THR A 210 7.01 -0.54 -11.77
N VAL A 211 7.28 -0.71 -10.47
CA VAL A 211 7.63 0.41 -9.56
C VAL A 211 8.90 1.13 -10.01
N LEU A 212 9.92 0.39 -10.45
CA LEU A 212 11.16 0.98 -10.97
C LEU A 212 10.93 1.71 -12.30
N GLN A 213 10.02 1.20 -13.13
CA GLN A 213 9.64 1.85 -14.37
C GLN A 213 8.98 3.22 -14.15
N VAL A 214 8.33 3.45 -13.00
CA VAL A 214 7.81 4.77 -12.62
C VAL A 214 8.91 5.83 -12.59
N PHE A 215 10.04 5.53 -11.95
CA PHE A 215 11.19 6.44 -11.90
C PHE A 215 11.76 6.70 -13.29
N ASN A 216 11.87 5.66 -14.13
CA ASN A 216 12.31 5.81 -15.52
C ASN A 216 11.37 6.70 -16.33
N ASN A 217 10.06 6.54 -16.16
CA ASN A 217 9.05 7.35 -16.85
C ASN A 217 9.15 8.84 -16.42
N ILE A 218 9.45 9.11 -15.14
CA ILE A 218 9.69 10.48 -14.65
C ILE A 218 10.94 11.06 -15.31
N LEU A 219 12.06 10.31 -15.35
CA LEU A 219 13.28 10.75 -16.03
C LEU A 219 13.03 11.03 -17.52
N HIS A 220 12.33 10.14 -18.21
CA HIS A 220 11.98 10.30 -19.62
C HIS A 220 11.12 11.55 -19.85
N LYS A 221 10.07 11.77 -19.03
CA LYS A 221 9.23 12.98 -19.10
C LYS A 221 10.01 14.28 -18.86
N CYS A 222 11.10 14.22 -18.11
CA CYS A 222 11.97 15.36 -17.85
C CYS A 222 13.11 15.49 -18.88
N GLY A 223 13.23 14.59 -19.87
CA GLY A 223 14.35 14.57 -20.81
C GLY A 223 15.70 14.24 -20.15
N LEU A 224 15.69 13.50 -19.03
CA LEU A 224 16.87 13.21 -18.20
C LEU A 224 17.41 11.78 -18.35
N GLN A 225 16.86 10.98 -19.27
CA GLN A 225 17.45 9.68 -19.59
C GLN A 225 18.71 9.87 -20.44
N CYS A 226 19.83 9.36 -19.94
CA CYS A 226 20.98 9.08 -20.79
C CYS A 226 20.63 7.93 -21.73
N GLU A 227 20.71 8.15 -23.04
CA GLU A 227 20.72 7.06 -24.03
C GLU A 227 21.96 6.20 -23.80
N GLY A 228 21.80 5.13 -23.01
CA GLY A 228 22.79 4.07 -22.93
C GLY A 228 22.66 3.14 -24.13
N ALA A 229 23.52 3.35 -25.14
CA ALA A 229 23.97 2.33 -26.10
C ALA A 229 22.88 1.47 -26.81
N SER A 230 21.82 2.05 -27.36
CA SER A 230 21.10 1.36 -28.45
C SER A 230 21.88 1.54 -29.75
N ALA A 231 22.49 0.46 -30.24
CA ALA A 231 23.17 0.39 -31.53
C ALA A 231 22.20 0.37 -32.73
N GLU A 232 21.10 1.12 -32.66
CA GLU A 232 20.18 1.30 -33.78
C GLU A 232 20.12 2.78 -34.17
N PRO A 233 20.30 3.11 -35.46
CA PRO A 233 20.20 4.48 -35.92
C PRO A 233 18.74 4.93 -35.82
N GLN A 234 18.40 5.64 -34.75
CA GLN A 234 17.08 6.23 -34.58
C GLN A 234 16.93 7.48 -35.44
N ARG A 235 15.73 7.63 -36.02
CA ARG A 235 15.41 8.68 -36.99
C ARG A 235 15.55 10.06 -36.35
N LEU A 236 16.13 10.98 -37.13
CA LEU A 236 16.35 12.39 -36.82
C LEU A 236 15.01 13.16 -36.79
N GLU A 237 14.11 12.80 -35.89
CA GLU A 237 13.00 13.67 -35.52
C GLU A 237 13.50 14.57 -34.39
N GLU A 238 13.45 15.89 -34.59
CA GLU A 238 13.78 16.91 -33.59
C GLU A 238 12.86 16.74 -32.36
N ARG A 239 13.18 15.81 -31.47
CA ARG A 239 12.61 15.80 -30.14
C ARG A 239 13.21 16.99 -29.41
N VAL A 240 12.46 18.09 -29.36
CA VAL A 240 12.68 19.14 -28.37
C VAL A 240 12.65 18.44 -27.02
N ASN A 241 13.81 18.18 -26.43
CA ASN A 241 13.89 17.58 -25.11
C ASN A 241 13.24 18.55 -24.13
N VAL A 242 12.01 18.23 -23.75
CA VAL A 242 11.22 19.02 -22.81
C VAL A 242 11.85 18.82 -21.42
N THR A 243 12.67 19.79 -21.01
CA THR A 243 13.26 19.82 -19.67
C THR A 243 12.26 20.36 -18.65
N PRO A 244 12.42 20.07 -17.35
CA PRO A 244 11.54 20.63 -16.31
C PRO A 244 11.44 22.16 -16.33
N GLY A 245 12.50 22.83 -16.80
CA GLY A 245 12.54 24.29 -16.95
C GLY A 245 11.65 24.82 -18.07
N ASN A 246 11.40 24.03 -19.12
CA ASN A 246 10.69 24.46 -20.33
C ASN A 246 9.31 23.79 -20.49
N MET A 247 9.00 22.79 -19.67
CA MET A 247 7.72 22.07 -19.76
C MET A 247 6.54 22.91 -19.24
N PRO A 248 5.32 22.67 -19.75
CA PRO A 248 4.11 23.33 -19.23
C PRO A 248 3.98 23.19 -17.70
N LEU A 249 3.48 24.22 -17.02
CA LEU A 249 3.37 24.23 -15.55
C LEU A 249 2.54 23.04 -15.02
N GLN A 250 1.45 22.70 -15.72
CA GLN A 250 0.60 21.56 -15.33
C GLN A 250 1.36 20.23 -15.41
N GLU A 251 2.18 20.03 -16.44
CA GLU A 251 3.00 18.81 -16.55
C GLU A 251 4.07 18.74 -15.45
N LEU A 252 4.74 19.86 -15.14
CA LEU A 252 5.69 19.92 -14.02
C LEU A 252 4.99 19.58 -12.69
N LYS A 253 3.79 20.12 -12.48
CA LYS A 253 2.99 19.83 -11.30
C LYS A 253 2.63 18.35 -11.20
N ASP A 254 2.18 17.74 -12.30
CA ASP A 254 1.81 16.33 -12.33
C ASP A 254 3.03 15.42 -12.08
N VAL A 255 4.20 15.76 -12.62
CA VAL A 255 5.46 15.05 -12.33
C VAL A 255 5.83 15.13 -10.86
N VAL A 256 5.81 16.31 -10.26
CA VAL A 256 6.15 16.51 -8.85
C VAL A 256 5.16 15.80 -7.91
N LEU A 257 3.87 15.88 -8.22
CA LEU A 257 2.82 15.19 -7.47
C LEU A 257 3.01 13.67 -7.53
N TYR A 258 3.23 13.14 -8.74
CA TYR A 258 3.41 11.71 -8.94
C TYR A 258 4.68 11.19 -8.26
N LEU A 259 5.79 11.95 -8.33
CA LEU A 259 7.01 11.62 -7.60
C LEU A 259 6.78 11.63 -6.09
N CYS A 260 6.08 12.65 -5.57
CA CYS A 260 5.77 12.76 -4.15
C CYS A 260 4.94 11.59 -3.65
N ASP A 261 3.89 11.21 -4.38
CA ASP A 261 3.06 10.05 -4.05
C ASP A 261 3.88 8.77 -4.07
N THR A 262 4.61 8.51 -5.16
CA THR A 262 5.43 7.30 -5.33
C THR A 262 6.45 7.14 -4.19
N CYS A 263 7.24 8.18 -3.90
CA CYS A 263 8.25 8.13 -2.84
C CYS A 263 7.61 7.93 -1.45
N THR A 264 6.47 8.56 -1.20
CA THR A 264 5.80 8.46 0.11
C THR A 264 5.18 7.09 0.31
N THR A 265 4.57 6.52 -0.73
CA THR A 265 3.96 5.18 -0.70
C THR A 265 5.02 4.09 -0.50
N ILE A 266 6.13 4.16 -1.25
CA ILE A 266 7.25 3.21 -1.09
C ILE A 266 7.86 3.31 0.31
N TRP A 267 8.12 4.53 0.79
CA TRP A 267 8.63 4.74 2.14
C TRP A 267 7.68 4.18 3.20
N ALA A 268 6.38 4.48 3.11
CA ALA A 268 5.39 4.04 4.09
C ALA A 268 5.30 2.52 4.14
N PHE A 269 5.38 1.84 3.00
CA PHE A 269 5.40 0.38 2.94
C PHE A 269 6.65 -0.20 3.62
N LEU A 270 7.84 0.31 3.30
CA LEU A 270 9.09 -0.18 3.90
C LEU A 270 9.20 0.12 5.39
N ASP A 271 8.62 1.23 5.85
CA ASP A 271 8.56 1.59 7.27
C ASP A 271 7.63 0.65 8.06
N VAL A 272 6.45 0.34 7.50
CA VAL A 272 5.45 -0.55 8.12
C VAL A 272 5.84 -2.02 8.02
N PHE A 273 6.39 -2.45 6.90
CA PHE A 273 6.77 -3.85 6.65
C PHE A 273 8.23 -3.98 6.16
N PRO A 274 9.21 -3.78 7.06
CA PRO A 274 10.62 -3.84 6.70
C PRO A 274 11.14 -5.18 6.12
N PRO A 275 10.55 -6.37 6.39
CA PRO A 275 10.97 -7.61 5.73
C PRO A 275 10.95 -7.55 4.20
N ALA A 276 10.10 -6.70 3.60
CA ALA A 276 10.08 -6.47 2.15
C ALA A 276 11.40 -5.92 1.59
N CYS A 277 12.27 -5.34 2.41
CA CYS A 277 13.57 -4.80 1.98
C CYS A 277 14.42 -5.85 1.25
N GLN A 278 14.31 -7.13 1.61
CA GLN A 278 15.05 -8.20 0.93
C GLN A 278 14.59 -8.39 -0.51
N THR A 279 13.31 -8.21 -0.81
CA THR A 279 12.80 -8.27 -2.18
C THR A 279 13.25 -7.04 -2.97
N PHE A 280 13.15 -5.84 -2.39
CA PHE A 280 13.66 -4.59 -3.01
C PHE A 280 15.14 -4.70 -3.36
N GLN A 281 15.90 -5.36 -2.49
CA GLN A 281 17.32 -5.58 -2.69
C GLN A 281 17.64 -6.40 -3.95
N LYS A 282 16.86 -7.43 -4.27
CA LYS A 282 17.06 -8.25 -5.48
C LYS A 282 17.00 -7.44 -6.77
N HIS A 283 16.32 -6.30 -6.74
CA HIS A 283 16.16 -5.39 -7.88
C HIS A 283 17.11 -4.18 -7.81
N GLU A 284 18.15 -4.24 -6.98
CA GLU A 284 19.18 -3.19 -6.84
C GLU A 284 18.58 -1.81 -6.50
N PHE A 285 17.50 -1.81 -5.72
CA PHE A 285 16.67 -0.62 -5.53
C PHE A 285 17.46 0.56 -4.93
N CYS A 286 18.41 0.30 -4.02
CA CYS A 286 19.29 1.31 -3.43
C CYS A 286 20.05 2.11 -4.51
N TYR A 287 20.72 1.41 -5.43
CA TYR A 287 21.48 2.04 -6.51
C TYR A 287 20.56 2.82 -7.45
N ARG A 288 19.43 2.22 -7.86
CA ARG A 288 18.46 2.87 -8.76
C ARG A 288 17.85 4.12 -8.15
N LEU A 289 17.53 4.09 -6.86
CA LEU A 289 16.99 5.24 -6.13
C LEU A 289 18.03 6.37 -6.02
N ALA A 290 19.29 6.03 -5.73
CA ALA A 290 20.38 7.01 -5.66
C ALA A 290 20.67 7.65 -7.04
N SER A 291 20.77 6.83 -8.09
CA SER A 291 20.96 7.31 -9.47
C SER A 291 19.81 8.22 -9.92
N PHE A 292 18.56 7.82 -9.66
CA PHE A 292 17.40 8.67 -9.92
C PHE A 292 17.46 9.99 -9.12
N TYR A 293 17.86 9.94 -7.85
CA TYR A 293 17.97 11.13 -7.00
C TYR A 293 18.96 12.14 -7.61
N GLU A 294 20.15 11.70 -8.00
CA GLU A 294 21.20 12.55 -8.58
C GLU A 294 20.77 13.18 -9.92
N LEU A 295 20.03 12.44 -10.76
CA LEU A 295 19.59 12.94 -12.06
C LEU A 295 18.37 13.87 -11.95
N ALA A 296 17.31 13.43 -11.26
CA ALA A 296 16.01 14.10 -11.28
C ALA A 296 15.93 15.30 -10.33
N ILE A 297 16.45 15.17 -9.11
CA ILE A 297 16.21 16.15 -8.05
C ILE A 297 16.83 17.53 -8.36
N PRO A 298 18.11 17.62 -8.79
CA PRO A 298 18.71 18.93 -9.09
C PRO A 298 17.98 19.68 -10.20
N GLU A 299 17.54 18.97 -11.24
CA GLU A 299 16.83 19.55 -12.39
C GLU A 299 15.43 20.04 -12.01
N LEU A 300 14.67 19.24 -11.24
CA LEU A 300 13.37 19.63 -10.73
C LEU A 300 13.46 20.83 -9.77
N GLU A 301 14.45 20.83 -8.86
CA GLU A 301 14.67 21.97 -7.96
C GLU A 301 15.07 23.24 -8.72
N SER A 302 15.97 23.11 -9.69
CA SER A 302 16.41 24.23 -10.53
C SER A 302 15.25 24.83 -11.32
N ALA A 303 14.38 24.00 -11.88
CA ALA A 303 13.19 24.45 -12.59
C ALA A 303 12.22 25.21 -11.68
N ILE A 304 11.91 24.65 -10.50
CA ILE A 304 11.01 25.29 -9.51
C ILE A 304 11.58 26.64 -9.05
N LYS A 305 12.88 26.72 -8.77
CA LYS A 305 13.53 27.98 -8.36
C LYS A 305 13.52 29.04 -9.45
N ARG A 306 13.83 28.67 -10.70
CA ARG A 306 13.90 29.61 -11.83
C ARG A 306 12.53 30.19 -12.19
N ARG A 307 11.46 29.41 -12.03
CA ARG A 307 10.09 29.76 -12.41
C ARG A 307 9.23 30.32 -11.27
N HIS A 308 9.82 30.50 -10.08
CA HIS A 308 9.15 30.95 -8.86
C HIS A 308 8.38 32.29 -9.00
N TYR A 309 8.67 33.10 -10.02
CA TYR A 309 8.02 34.39 -10.25
C TYR A 309 6.63 34.30 -10.93
N GLU A 310 6.22 33.12 -11.44
CA GLU A 310 4.95 32.94 -12.16
C GLU A 310 3.73 32.89 -11.21
N ASP A 311 3.75 32.06 -10.14
CA ASP A 311 2.71 31.96 -9.09
C ASP A 311 3.32 31.45 -7.77
N ASN A 312 3.56 32.36 -6.83
CA ASN A 312 4.29 32.06 -5.59
C ASN A 312 3.64 30.93 -4.76
N SER A 313 2.30 30.80 -4.79
CA SER A 313 1.59 29.79 -3.99
C SER A 313 1.79 28.37 -4.55
N VAL A 314 1.72 28.21 -5.87
CA VAL A 314 1.89 26.94 -6.56
C VAL A 314 3.34 26.48 -6.44
N PHE A 315 4.31 27.35 -6.71
CA PHE A 315 5.73 26.99 -6.62
C PHE A 315 6.18 26.69 -5.19
N ALA A 316 5.60 27.34 -4.17
CA ALA A 316 5.82 26.98 -2.78
C ALA A 316 5.30 25.56 -2.45
N ASP A 317 4.12 25.17 -2.97
CA ASP A 317 3.61 23.80 -2.84
C ASP A 317 4.51 22.78 -3.55
N LEU A 318 4.92 23.07 -4.80
CA LEU A 318 5.84 22.21 -5.55
C LEU A 318 7.18 22.04 -4.83
N TRP A 319 7.74 23.11 -4.29
CA TRP A 319 8.97 23.08 -3.50
C TRP A 319 8.82 22.22 -2.24
N ARG A 320 7.71 22.39 -1.51
CA ARG A 320 7.37 21.58 -0.34
C ARG A 320 7.28 20.09 -0.69
N ARG A 321 6.64 19.76 -1.82
CA ARG A 321 6.47 18.39 -2.31
C ARG A 321 7.81 17.76 -2.72
N ILE A 322 8.63 18.45 -3.51
CA ILE A 322 9.98 17.96 -3.85
C ILE A 322 10.83 17.75 -2.60
N SER A 323 10.81 18.71 -1.67
CA SER A 323 11.53 18.57 -0.39
C SER A 323 11.05 17.35 0.40
N HIS A 324 9.74 17.07 0.38
CA HIS A 324 9.17 15.88 0.99
C HIS A 324 9.63 14.59 0.28
N SER A 325 9.55 14.54 -1.06
CA SER A 325 10.01 13.39 -1.86
C SER A 325 11.46 13.07 -1.55
N ARG A 326 12.35 14.07 -1.56
CA ARG A 326 13.77 13.90 -1.22
C ARG A 326 13.96 13.26 0.14
N LYS A 327 13.28 13.78 1.16
CA LYS A 327 13.32 13.21 2.52
C LYS A 327 12.86 11.75 2.51
N LYS A 328 11.74 11.44 1.84
CA LYS A 328 11.19 10.09 1.79
C LYS A 328 12.09 9.10 1.06
N MET A 329 12.76 9.53 0.00
CA MET A 329 13.76 8.72 -0.69
C MET A 329 14.94 8.39 0.23
N ILE A 330 15.48 9.37 0.96
CA ILE A 330 16.60 9.16 1.89
C ILE A 330 16.17 8.24 3.05
N GLU A 331 14.97 8.44 3.61
CA GLU A 331 14.43 7.57 4.67
C GLU A 331 14.25 6.13 4.17
N ALA A 332 13.69 5.93 2.97
CA ALA A 332 13.54 4.62 2.36
C ALA A 332 14.90 3.95 2.10
N PHE A 333 15.86 4.69 1.56
CA PHE A 333 17.24 4.23 1.37
C PHE A 333 17.86 3.79 2.71
N HIS A 334 17.70 4.58 3.76
CA HIS A 334 18.22 4.25 5.08
C HIS A 334 17.59 2.98 5.65
N ILE A 335 16.27 2.79 5.50
CA ILE A 335 15.58 1.57 5.93
C ILE A 335 16.17 0.34 5.21
N LEU A 336 16.36 0.44 3.89
CA LEU A 336 16.95 -0.64 3.09
C LEU A 336 18.36 -0.99 3.57
N ILE A 337 19.24 0.00 3.70
CA ILE A 337 20.61 -0.22 4.19
C ILE A 337 20.62 -0.81 5.60
N ASN A 338 19.78 -0.29 6.49
CA ASN A 338 19.71 -0.78 7.85
C ASN A 338 19.28 -2.25 7.89
N ARG A 339 18.20 -2.60 7.18
CA ARG A 339 17.66 -3.97 7.19
C ARG A 339 18.53 -4.98 6.44
N VAL A 340 19.07 -4.60 5.29
CA VAL A 340 19.83 -5.52 4.43
C VAL A 340 21.29 -5.63 4.86
N CYS A 341 21.88 -4.54 5.37
CA CYS A 341 23.30 -4.49 5.69
C CYS A 341 23.56 -4.43 7.20
N LEU A 342 23.11 -3.36 7.86
CA LEU A 342 23.59 -3.02 9.21
C LEU A 342 23.05 -3.96 10.29
N GLN A 343 21.76 -4.25 10.27
CA GLN A 343 21.11 -5.10 11.26
C GLN A 343 21.66 -6.54 11.25
N PRO A 344 21.82 -7.21 10.08
CA PRO A 344 22.49 -8.52 10.03
C PRO A 344 23.90 -8.51 10.63
N ILE A 345 24.68 -7.45 10.38
CA ILE A 345 26.02 -7.30 10.95
C ILE A 345 25.96 -7.15 12.48
N LEU A 346 25.01 -6.37 13.00
CA LEU A 346 24.86 -6.11 14.43
C LEU A 346 24.31 -7.33 15.20
N GLU A 347 23.44 -8.12 14.57
CA GLU A 347 22.79 -9.28 15.19
C GLU A 347 23.60 -10.57 15.05
N SER A 348 24.53 -10.62 14.09
CA SER A 348 25.38 -11.80 13.87
C SER A 348 26.35 -12.01 15.05
N ARG A 349 26.20 -13.14 15.73
CA ARG A 349 27.14 -13.59 16.78
C ARG A 349 28.43 -14.20 16.23
N TYR A 350 28.49 -14.46 14.91
CA TYR A 350 29.61 -15.11 14.24
C TYR A 350 30.12 -14.24 13.10
N TRP A 351 31.24 -13.55 13.35
CA TRP A 351 31.86 -12.54 12.46
C TRP A 351 32.18 -13.01 11.03
N HIS A 352 32.33 -14.32 10.79
CA HIS A 352 32.95 -14.83 9.56
C HIS A 352 31.98 -15.33 8.48
N LEU A 353 30.71 -15.63 8.79
CA LEU A 353 29.73 -16.08 7.79
C LEU A 353 28.51 -15.15 7.64
N GLY A 354 28.00 -14.56 8.72
CA GLY A 354 26.81 -13.72 8.67
C GLY A 354 27.04 -12.26 8.27
N CYS A 355 28.30 -11.78 8.32
CA CYS A 355 28.64 -10.36 8.11
C CYS A 355 29.29 -10.06 6.77
N VAL A 356 29.86 -11.06 6.09
CA VAL A 356 30.69 -10.85 4.88
C VAL A 356 29.84 -10.39 3.71
N GLU A 357 28.72 -11.05 3.44
CA GLU A 357 27.81 -10.65 2.35
C GLU A 357 27.16 -9.27 2.61
N PRO A 358 26.57 -8.98 3.79
CA PRO A 358 26.05 -7.65 4.11
C PRO A 358 27.10 -6.54 4.03
N ALA A 359 28.33 -6.76 4.51
CA ALA A 359 29.40 -5.77 4.47
C ALA A 359 29.93 -5.55 3.03
N SER A 360 30.08 -6.63 2.26
CA SER A 360 30.49 -6.54 0.85
C SER A 360 29.43 -5.79 0.04
N TYR A 361 28.15 -6.08 0.29
CA TYR A 361 27.06 -5.38 -0.35
C TYR A 361 27.02 -3.89 0.00
N LEU A 362 27.22 -3.53 1.27
CA LEU A 362 27.35 -2.13 1.68
C LEU A 362 28.49 -1.42 0.95
N ILE A 363 29.65 -2.07 0.81
CA ILE A 363 30.78 -1.53 0.06
C ILE A 363 30.42 -1.34 -1.41
N VAL A 364 29.77 -2.31 -2.06
CA VAL A 364 29.33 -2.22 -3.46
C VAL A 364 28.39 -1.04 -3.65
N ILE A 365 27.36 -0.89 -2.81
CA ILE A 365 26.44 0.26 -2.89
C ILE A 365 27.19 1.58 -2.78
N VAL A 366 28.07 1.72 -1.79
CA VAL A 366 28.83 2.96 -1.59
C VAL A 366 29.73 3.22 -2.79
N VAL A 367 30.42 2.20 -3.32
CA VAL A 367 31.28 2.32 -4.49
C VAL A 367 30.47 2.69 -5.74
N GLU A 368 29.31 2.10 -5.98
CA GLU A 368 28.45 2.40 -7.13
C GLU A 368 27.85 3.81 -7.04
N ILE A 369 27.43 4.25 -5.85
CA ILE A 369 26.94 5.62 -5.61
C ILE A 369 28.08 6.62 -5.81
N VAL A 370 29.24 6.39 -5.20
CA VAL A 370 30.41 7.28 -5.39
C VAL A 370 30.88 7.27 -6.86
N SER A 371 30.77 6.13 -7.54
CA SER A 371 31.11 5.97 -8.95
C SER A 371 30.04 6.48 -9.91
N SER A 372 28.89 6.94 -9.41
CA SER A 372 27.88 7.66 -10.20
C SER A 372 27.92 9.18 -9.95
N LEU A 373 28.63 9.66 -8.91
CA LEU A 373 28.87 11.08 -8.70
C LEU A 373 29.69 11.71 -9.84
N PRO A 374 29.39 12.94 -10.29
CA PRO A 374 30.20 13.65 -11.27
C PRO A 374 31.67 13.74 -10.82
N ILE A 375 32.61 13.65 -11.77
CA ILE A 375 34.07 13.67 -11.49
C ILE A 375 34.49 14.90 -10.66
N SER A 376 33.75 16.02 -10.75
CA SER A 376 33.98 17.23 -9.96
C SER A 376 33.78 17.05 -8.45
N TRP A 377 33.06 16.03 -8.01
CA TRP A 377 32.83 15.68 -6.61
C TRP A 377 33.70 14.52 -6.11
N ARG A 378 34.46 13.86 -7.00
CA ARG A 378 35.37 12.75 -6.65
C ARG A 378 36.79 13.19 -6.28
N LYS A 379 37.01 14.49 -6.10
CA LYS A 379 38.30 15.09 -5.72
C LYS A 379 38.28 15.61 -4.29
#